data_AF-A0A2H0QJL3-F1
#
_entry.id   AF-A0A2H0QJL3-F1
#
_cell.length_a   1.000
_cell.length_b   1.000
_cell.length_c   1.000
_cell.angle_alpha   90.00
_cell.angle_beta   90.00
_cell.angle_gamma   90.00
#
_symmetry.space_group_name_H-M   'P 1'
#
loop_
_entity.id
_entity.type
_entity.pdbx_description
1 polymer ?
#
loop_
_entity_poly.entity_id
_entity_poly.type
_entity_poly.pdbx_seq_one_letter_code
_entity_poly.pdbx_strand_id
1 'polypeptide(L)'
;MWLRIRIIKMNRKKKTGKNKSLRAILFKWHYRLGLIAAVFLILIAITGILLNHSRMLGLDQNQAWQPQNNAKFYGYKWDDFYVTLLEGDILLADNAGNIIEKIDLSQLIPDSEGDITHIVMLAEYGANIYFCAGESSYKTDINLTEGISLFPEKIACVDSPELPSEISAKIYTNYYGTGVSWERVILDLHTGNSLGLTGKLMSDFAALAMIFLVSSGLYNWFQRVRRK
;
A
#
# COMPACT_ATOMS: atom_id res chain seq x y z
N MET A 1 84.85 39.22 34.41
CA MET A 1 84.01 38.02 34.65
C MET A 1 82.55 38.40 34.40
N TRP A 2 82.08 38.28 33.15
CA TRP A 2 80.70 38.61 32.73
C TRP A 2 79.99 37.31 32.34
N LEU A 3 78.94 36.93 33.07
CA LEU A 3 78.13 35.73 32.81
C LEU A 3 77.09 36.03 31.73
N ARG A 4 77.21 35.38 30.56
CA ARG A 4 76.21 35.37 29.48
C ARG A 4 75.06 34.45 29.87
N ILE A 5 73.89 35.00 30.20
CA ILE A 5 72.65 34.24 30.34
C ILE A 5 72.11 33.95 28.93
N ARG A 6 72.16 32.68 28.54
CA ARG A 6 71.62 32.18 27.27
C ARG A 6 70.12 31.96 27.45
N ILE A 7 69.30 32.89 26.96
CA ILE A 7 67.84 32.72 26.96
C ILE A 7 67.50 31.56 26.01
N ILE A 8 67.03 30.45 26.58
CA ILE A 8 66.53 29.31 25.83
C ILE A 8 65.24 29.76 25.15
N LYS A 9 65.29 29.95 23.83
CA LYS A 9 64.13 30.22 23.00
C LYS A 9 63.28 28.94 22.95
N MET A 10 62.28 28.84 23.82
CA MET A 10 61.30 27.76 23.77
C MET A 10 60.57 27.81 22.43
N ASN A 11 60.94 26.89 21.54
CA ASN A 11 60.27 26.71 20.26
C ASN A 11 58.91 26.06 20.50
N ARG A 12 57.86 26.89 20.68
CA ARG A 12 56.47 26.41 20.63
C ARG A 12 56.20 25.91 19.20
N LYS A 13 56.39 24.61 18.97
CA LYS A 13 55.90 23.95 17.76
C LYS A 13 54.39 24.26 17.65
N LYS A 14 54.01 25.13 16.72
CA LYS A 14 52.60 25.29 16.31
C LYS A 14 52.14 23.90 15.89
N LYS A 15 51.20 23.29 16.63
CA LYS A 15 50.55 22.03 16.22
C LYS A 15 49.94 22.26 14.84
N THR A 16 50.62 21.75 13.81
CA THR A 16 50.25 21.91 12.42
C THR A 16 48.97 21.13 12.15
N GLY A 17 48.03 21.79 11.49
CA GLY A 17 46.66 21.34 11.33
C GLY A 17 46.51 20.10 10.45
N LYS A 18 46.06 19.00 11.06
CA LYS A 18 45.38 17.91 10.34
C LYS A 18 43.86 18.13 10.20
N ASN A 19 43.29 19.15 10.84
CA ASN A 19 41.84 19.44 10.81
C ASN A 19 41.36 20.31 9.64
N LYS A 20 42.25 20.80 8.75
CA LYS A 20 41.83 21.54 7.56
C LYS A 20 41.19 20.60 6.50
N SER A 21 41.62 19.35 6.39
CA SER A 21 41.12 18.40 5.38
C SER A 21 39.74 17.84 5.74
N LEU A 22 39.52 17.40 6.99
CA LEU A 22 38.23 16.87 7.44
C LEU A 22 37.10 17.91 7.33
N ARG A 23 37.37 19.15 7.73
CA ARG A 23 36.39 20.24 7.60
C ARG A 23 36.05 20.51 6.13
N ALA A 24 37.04 20.51 5.24
CA ALA A 24 36.82 20.73 3.81
C ALA A 24 36.02 19.58 3.16
N ILE A 25 36.28 18.33 3.55
CA ILE A 25 35.53 17.15 3.09
C ILE A 25 34.08 17.22 3.58
N LEU A 26 33.86 17.51 4.87
CA LEU A 26 32.52 17.67 5.44
C LEU A 26 31.74 18.77 4.72
N PHE A 27 32.33 19.94 4.45
CA PHE A 27 31.65 21.01 3.71
C PHE A 27 31.29 20.61 2.27
N LYS A 28 32.18 19.91 1.55
CA LYS A 28 31.93 19.47 0.17
C LYS A 28 30.76 18.47 0.10
N TRP A 29 30.73 17.49 0.99
CA TRP A 29 29.65 16.49 1.04
C TRP A 29 28.36 17.07 1.61
N HIS A 30 28.44 17.98 2.59
CA HIS A 30 27.28 18.67 3.15
C HIS A 30 26.49 19.43 2.07
N TYR A 31 27.16 20.16 1.17
CA TYR A 31 26.45 20.88 0.11
C TYR A 31 25.76 19.95 -0.90
N ARG A 32 26.42 18.85 -1.31
CA ARG A 32 25.86 17.89 -2.27
C ARG A 32 24.69 17.10 -1.68
N LEU A 33 24.85 16.58 -0.46
CA LEU A 33 23.78 15.90 0.26
C LEU A 33 22.65 16.86 0.61
N GLY A 34 22.98 18.12 0.91
CA GLY A 34 22.01 19.18 1.18
C GLY A 34 21.10 19.46 -0.01
N LEU A 35 21.63 19.50 -1.23
CA LEU A 35 20.83 19.74 -2.43
C LEU A 35 19.85 18.59 -2.70
N ILE A 36 20.31 17.34 -2.57
CA ILE A 36 19.45 16.16 -2.74
C ILE A 36 18.38 16.12 -1.64
N ALA A 37 18.76 16.32 -0.39
CA ALA A 37 17.84 16.35 0.74
C ALA A 37 16.83 17.49 0.64
N ALA A 38 17.19 18.65 0.08
CA ALA A 38 16.29 19.79 -0.09
C ALA A 38 15.14 19.48 -1.04
N VAL A 39 15.39 18.79 -2.16
CA VAL A 39 14.33 18.35 -3.08
C VAL A 39 13.34 17.44 -2.36
N PHE A 40 13.85 16.48 -1.58
CA PHE A 40 13.00 15.56 -0.83
C PHE A 40 12.21 16.25 0.29
N LEU A 41 12.84 17.21 0.98
CA LEU A 41 12.18 18.05 1.99
C LEU A 41 11.03 18.87 1.40
N ILE A 42 11.24 19.46 0.22
CA ILE A 42 10.19 20.20 -0.48
C ILE A 42 9.02 19.27 -0.82
N LEU A 43 9.31 18.07 -1.34
CA LEU A 43 8.29 17.08 -1.65
C LEU A 43 7.49 16.68 -0.39
N ILE A 44 8.16 16.28 0.70
CA ILE A 44 7.51 15.90 1.95
C ILE A 44 6.72 17.05 2.56
N ALA A 45 7.24 18.28 2.50
CA ALA A 45 6.55 19.45 3.01
C ALA A 45 5.27 19.75 2.20
N ILE A 46 5.34 19.71 0.87
CA ILE A 46 4.18 19.91 0.00
C ILE A 46 3.14 18.84 0.26
N THR A 47 3.53 17.55 0.25
CA THR A 47 2.60 16.44 0.49
C THR A 47 2.01 16.50 1.89
N GLY A 48 2.80 16.85 2.91
CA GLY A 48 2.33 17.05 4.28
C GLY A 48 1.32 18.19 4.42
N ILE A 49 1.55 19.32 3.74
CA ILE A 49 0.58 20.44 3.70
C ILE A 49 -0.72 20.00 3.03
N LEU A 50 -0.63 19.29 1.91
CA LEU A 50 -1.81 18.76 1.20
C LEU A 50 -2.61 17.80 2.08
N LEU A 51 -1.94 16.88 2.78
CA LEU A 51 -2.57 15.94 3.71
C LEU A 51 -3.21 16.67 4.90
N ASN A 52 -2.54 17.67 5.47
CA ASN A 52 -3.10 18.45 6.58
C ASN A 52 -4.35 19.24 6.17
N HIS A 53 -4.50 19.55 4.88
CA HIS A 53 -5.68 20.23 4.33
C HIS A 53 -6.53 19.28 3.46
N SER A 54 -6.43 17.95 3.66
CA SER A 54 -7.07 16.96 2.79
C SER A 54 -8.57 17.18 2.67
N ARG A 55 -9.25 17.38 3.79
CA ARG A 55 -10.70 17.65 3.84
C ARG A 55 -11.10 18.96 3.15
N MET A 56 -10.33 20.04 3.35
CA MET A 56 -10.63 21.33 2.72
C MET A 56 -10.46 21.27 1.20
N LEU A 57 -9.48 20.50 0.74
CA LEU A 57 -9.19 20.28 -0.67
C LEU A 57 -10.03 19.14 -1.28
N GLY A 58 -10.85 18.46 -0.48
CA GLY A 58 -11.66 17.31 -0.89
C GLY A 58 -10.82 16.11 -1.36
N LEU A 59 -9.57 15.97 -0.90
CA LEU A 59 -8.68 14.87 -1.29
C LEU A 59 -9.14 13.52 -0.72
N ASP A 60 -9.88 13.55 0.39
CA ASP A 60 -10.51 12.39 1.04
C ASP A 60 -11.72 11.89 0.25
N GLN A 61 -12.49 12.82 -0.32
CA GLN A 61 -13.72 12.54 -1.07
C GLN A 61 -13.46 12.24 -2.55
N ASN A 62 -12.50 12.93 -3.16
CA ASN A 62 -12.18 12.78 -4.57
C ASN A 62 -11.33 11.51 -4.79
N GLN A 63 -11.89 10.58 -5.54
CA GLN A 63 -11.20 9.33 -5.90
C GLN A 63 -10.18 9.60 -7.02
N ALA A 64 -8.93 9.16 -6.81
CA ALA A 64 -7.88 9.16 -7.81
C ALA A 64 -8.05 7.99 -8.79
N TRP A 65 -8.59 6.88 -8.28
CA TRP A 65 -8.91 5.69 -9.06
C TRP A 65 -10.21 5.09 -8.54
N GLN A 66 -11.08 4.67 -9.45
CA GLN A 66 -12.28 3.91 -9.14
C GLN A 66 -12.29 2.62 -9.97
N PRO A 67 -12.73 1.51 -9.39
CA PRO A 67 -12.94 0.28 -10.14
C PRO A 67 -14.07 0.54 -11.18
N GLN A 68 -13.92 0.07 -12.43
CA GLN A 68 -14.90 0.31 -13.50
C GLN A 68 -16.09 -0.66 -13.42
N ASN A 69 -17.28 -0.13 -13.12
CA ASN A 69 -18.51 -0.91 -12.93
C ASN A 69 -19.25 -1.29 -14.24
N ASN A 70 -18.52 -1.67 -15.28
CA ASN A 70 -19.14 -2.15 -16.53
C ASN A 70 -19.26 -3.69 -16.56
N ALA A 71 -18.82 -4.36 -15.50
CA ALA A 71 -18.95 -5.80 -15.39
C ALA A 71 -20.43 -6.16 -15.23
N LYS A 72 -20.91 -7.05 -16.10
CA LYS A 72 -22.19 -7.72 -15.89
C LYS A 72 -21.95 -8.81 -14.87
N PHE A 73 -22.70 -8.76 -13.77
CA PHE A 73 -22.62 -9.79 -12.73
C PHE A 73 -23.70 -10.81 -12.99
N TYR A 74 -23.34 -12.07 -12.82
CA TYR A 74 -24.22 -13.20 -13.03
C TYR A 74 -24.38 -13.94 -11.72
N GLY A 75 -25.62 -14.17 -11.32
CA GLY A 75 -25.92 -14.75 -10.01
C GLY A 75 -27.38 -15.16 -9.91
N TYR A 76 -27.72 -15.79 -8.79
CA TYR A 76 -29.07 -16.24 -8.51
C TYR A 76 -29.64 -15.49 -7.33
N LYS A 77 -30.92 -15.10 -7.43
CA LYS A 77 -31.68 -14.64 -6.27
C LYS A 77 -32.28 -15.86 -5.57
N TRP A 78 -32.05 -15.97 -4.27
CA TRP A 78 -32.62 -16.99 -3.42
C TRP A 78 -33.21 -16.35 -2.17
N ASP A 79 -34.54 -16.40 -2.07
CA ASP A 79 -35.30 -15.73 -1.01
C ASP A 79 -34.94 -14.23 -0.90
N ASP A 80 -34.28 -13.83 0.18
CA ASP A 80 -33.84 -12.46 0.45
C ASP A 80 -32.37 -12.15 0.09
N PHE A 81 -31.68 -13.12 -0.54
CA PHE A 81 -30.26 -13.03 -0.84
C PHE A 81 -29.95 -13.20 -2.33
N TYR A 82 -28.81 -12.63 -2.74
CA TYR A 82 -28.18 -12.87 -4.03
C TYR A 82 -26.91 -13.67 -3.82
N VAL A 83 -26.72 -14.72 -4.61
CA VAL A 83 -25.49 -15.50 -4.68
C VAL A 83 -24.82 -15.21 -6.02
N THR A 84 -23.58 -14.72 -6.00
CA THR A 84 -22.82 -14.39 -7.22
C THR A 84 -21.37 -14.85 -7.11
N LEU A 85 -20.75 -15.12 -8.26
CA LEU A 85 -19.31 -15.38 -8.37
C LEU A 85 -18.60 -14.08 -8.74
N LEU A 86 -17.49 -13.77 -8.08
CA LEU A 86 -16.61 -12.67 -8.47
C LEU A 86 -15.16 -13.00 -8.17
N GLU A 87 -14.30 -13.00 -9.20
CA GLU A 87 -12.85 -13.25 -9.08
C GLU A 87 -12.47 -14.52 -8.29
N GLY A 88 -13.30 -15.57 -8.33
CA GLY A 88 -13.06 -16.79 -7.56
C GLY A 88 -13.59 -16.75 -6.13
N ASP A 89 -14.34 -15.71 -5.75
CA ASP A 89 -15.10 -15.67 -4.51
C ASP A 89 -16.58 -15.94 -4.74
N ILE A 90 -17.20 -16.73 -3.86
CA ILE A 90 -18.67 -16.73 -3.73
C ILE A 90 -19.04 -15.59 -2.80
N LEU A 91 -19.95 -14.74 -3.26
CA LEU A 91 -20.51 -13.65 -2.48
C LEU A 91 -21.99 -13.92 -2.21
N LEU A 92 -22.37 -13.84 -0.93
CA LEU A 92 -23.75 -13.76 -0.49
C LEU A 92 -24.07 -12.30 -0.17
N ALA A 93 -25.03 -11.72 -0.87
CA ALA A 93 -25.44 -10.34 -0.67
C ALA A 93 -26.93 -10.23 -0.31
N ASP A 94 -27.31 -9.23 0.48
CA ASP A 94 -28.71 -8.95 0.79
C ASP A 94 -29.46 -8.32 -0.42
N ASN A 95 -30.78 -8.16 -0.28
CA ASN A 95 -31.62 -7.44 -1.24
C ASN A 95 -31.18 -5.99 -1.53
N ALA A 96 -30.33 -5.40 -0.69
CA ALA A 96 -29.78 -4.06 -0.87
C ALA A 96 -28.39 -4.06 -1.53
N GLY A 97 -27.79 -5.24 -1.83
CA GLY A 97 -26.47 -5.40 -2.42
C GLY A 97 -25.30 -5.31 -1.42
N ASN A 98 -25.58 -5.37 -0.11
CA ASN A 98 -24.54 -5.47 0.91
C ASN A 98 -24.02 -6.90 0.98
N ILE A 99 -22.70 -7.08 1.00
CA ILE A 99 -22.07 -8.39 1.14
C ILE A 99 -22.21 -8.83 2.59
N ILE A 100 -22.93 -9.94 2.81
CA ILE A 100 -23.10 -10.58 4.12
C ILE A 100 -21.93 -11.54 4.35
N GLU A 101 -21.59 -12.31 3.32
CA GLU A 101 -20.57 -13.34 3.39
C GLU A 101 -19.75 -13.39 2.10
N LYS A 102 -18.46 -13.66 2.27
CA LYS A 102 -17.48 -13.81 1.20
C LYS A 102 -16.67 -15.07 1.46
N ILE A 103 -16.58 -15.92 0.45
CA ILE A 103 -15.89 -17.20 0.52
C ILE A 103 -14.84 -17.26 -0.57
N ASP A 104 -13.61 -17.49 -0.17
CA ASP A 104 -12.48 -17.69 -1.08
C ASP A 104 -12.44 -19.13 -1.58
N LEU A 105 -12.82 -19.33 -2.85
CA LEU A 105 -12.86 -20.67 -3.44
C LEU A 105 -11.47 -21.22 -3.76
N SER A 106 -10.45 -20.38 -3.82
CA SER A 106 -9.07 -20.84 -4.04
C SER A 106 -8.57 -21.71 -2.88
N GLN A 107 -9.12 -21.53 -1.68
CA GLN A 107 -8.79 -22.35 -0.51
C GLN A 107 -9.54 -23.68 -0.50
N LEU A 108 -10.55 -23.82 -1.36
CA LEU A 108 -11.55 -24.88 -1.25
C LEU A 108 -11.56 -25.81 -2.47
N ILE A 109 -10.94 -25.41 -3.58
CA ILE A 109 -10.77 -26.25 -4.77
C ILE A 109 -9.29 -26.65 -4.90
N PRO A 110 -8.99 -27.95 -5.14
CA PRO A 110 -7.63 -28.39 -5.41
C PRO A 110 -7.05 -27.64 -6.64
N ASP A 111 -5.82 -27.14 -6.53
CA ASP A 111 -5.07 -26.39 -7.57
C ASP A 111 -5.03 -27.09 -8.96
N SER A 112 -5.46 -28.36 -9.05
CA SER A 112 -5.39 -29.21 -10.22
C SER A 112 -6.62 -29.23 -11.14
N GLU A 113 -7.75 -28.58 -10.78
CA GLU A 113 -9.02 -28.73 -11.54
C GLU A 113 -9.46 -27.51 -12.37
N GLY A 114 -8.62 -26.48 -12.48
CA GLY A 114 -8.84 -25.32 -13.36
C GLY A 114 -9.70 -24.22 -12.73
N ASP A 115 -9.76 -23.07 -13.41
CA ASP A 115 -10.46 -21.88 -12.90
C ASP A 115 -11.97 -22.13 -12.80
N ILE A 116 -12.57 -21.60 -11.73
CA ILE A 116 -14.02 -21.62 -11.54
C ILE A 116 -14.61 -20.64 -12.52
N THR A 117 -15.37 -21.18 -13.46
CA THR A 117 -15.89 -20.41 -14.58
C THR A 117 -17.35 -20.01 -14.34
N HIS A 118 -18.11 -20.84 -13.62
CA HIS A 118 -19.55 -20.64 -13.43
C HIS A 118 -20.04 -21.16 -12.05
N ILE A 119 -20.90 -20.39 -11.39
CA ILE A 119 -21.74 -20.88 -10.27
C ILE A 119 -23.09 -21.31 -10.84
N VAL A 120 -23.66 -22.40 -10.32
CA VAL A 120 -24.98 -22.87 -10.72
C VAL A 120 -25.82 -23.11 -9.48
N MET A 121 -26.92 -22.39 -9.31
CA MET A 121 -27.89 -22.73 -8.26
C MET A 121 -28.98 -23.61 -8.87
N LEU A 122 -29.03 -24.88 -8.46
CA LEU A 122 -30.07 -25.80 -8.91
C LEU A 122 -31.21 -25.85 -7.91
N ALA A 123 -32.34 -25.22 -8.25
CA ALA A 123 -33.56 -25.22 -7.42
C ALA A 123 -34.13 -26.62 -7.16
N GLU A 124 -33.80 -27.61 -7.99
CA GLU A 124 -34.30 -28.99 -7.91
C GLU A 124 -33.64 -29.82 -6.77
N TYR A 125 -32.49 -29.40 -6.25
CA TYR A 125 -31.69 -30.19 -5.30
C TYR A 125 -31.61 -29.59 -3.87
N GLY A 126 -32.53 -28.70 -3.51
CA GLY A 126 -32.65 -28.14 -2.15
C GLY A 126 -31.77 -26.91 -1.88
N ALA A 127 -31.48 -26.63 -0.61
CA ALA A 127 -30.76 -25.41 -0.15
C ALA A 127 -29.23 -25.52 -0.27
N ASN A 128 -28.75 -26.13 -1.35
CA ASN A 128 -27.32 -26.28 -1.63
C ASN A 128 -26.93 -25.40 -2.81
N ILE A 129 -25.70 -24.88 -2.75
CA ILE A 129 -25.06 -24.16 -3.83
C ILE A 129 -24.22 -25.16 -4.63
N TYR A 130 -24.36 -25.14 -5.94
CA TYR A 130 -23.55 -25.93 -6.85
C TYR A 130 -22.63 -25.01 -7.65
N PHE A 131 -21.46 -25.51 -8.03
CA PHE A 131 -20.55 -24.74 -8.89
C PHE A 131 -19.70 -25.67 -9.74
N CYS A 132 -19.26 -25.15 -10.87
CA CYS A 132 -18.45 -25.88 -11.84
C CYS A 132 -17.02 -25.37 -11.81
N ALA A 133 -16.06 -26.28 -11.70
CA ALA A 133 -14.64 -26.01 -11.89
C ALA A 133 -14.07 -27.06 -12.85
N GLY A 134 -13.57 -26.59 -14.00
CA GLY A 134 -13.14 -27.47 -15.09
C GLY A 134 -14.26 -28.39 -15.58
N GLU A 135 -14.04 -29.71 -15.50
CA GLU A 135 -15.03 -30.72 -15.88
C GLU A 135 -15.86 -31.26 -14.70
N SER A 136 -15.52 -30.85 -13.48
CA SER A 136 -16.12 -31.32 -12.24
C SER A 136 -17.22 -30.38 -11.75
N SER A 137 -18.23 -30.97 -11.10
CA SER A 137 -19.26 -30.25 -10.38
C SER A 137 -19.04 -30.43 -8.87
N TYR A 138 -19.34 -29.39 -8.10
CA TYR A 138 -19.16 -29.36 -6.65
C TYR A 138 -20.45 -28.88 -5.99
N LYS A 139 -20.63 -29.24 -4.71
CA LYS A 139 -21.75 -28.80 -3.87
C LYS A 139 -21.27 -28.33 -2.49
N THR A 140 -22.01 -27.38 -1.93
CA THR A 140 -21.90 -26.92 -0.54
C THR A 140 -23.27 -26.44 -0.05
N ASP A 141 -23.48 -26.36 1.26
CA ASP A 141 -24.71 -25.80 1.81
C ASP A 141 -24.67 -24.27 1.79
N ILE A 142 -25.83 -23.63 1.79
CA ILE A 142 -25.93 -22.17 1.75
C ILE A 142 -25.42 -21.47 3.03
N ASN A 143 -25.39 -22.18 4.17
CA ASN A 143 -24.82 -21.67 5.42
C ASN A 143 -23.34 -22.00 5.55
N LEU A 144 -22.77 -22.72 4.57
CA LEU A 144 -21.36 -23.04 4.42
C LEU A 144 -20.79 -23.73 5.66
N THR A 145 -21.67 -24.47 6.33
CA THR A 145 -21.35 -25.27 7.53
C THR A 145 -20.81 -26.65 7.16
N GLU A 146 -21.18 -27.14 5.97
CA GLU A 146 -20.69 -28.36 5.37
C GLU A 146 -19.57 -28.02 4.38
N GLY A 147 -18.46 -28.75 4.48
CA GLY A 147 -17.35 -28.62 3.55
C GLY A 147 -17.77 -28.90 2.11
N ILE A 148 -17.04 -28.31 1.16
CA ILE A 148 -17.26 -28.53 -0.26
C ILE A 148 -17.00 -30.00 -0.63
N SER A 149 -17.91 -30.56 -1.42
CA SER A 149 -17.81 -31.95 -1.87
C SER A 149 -18.08 -32.08 -3.36
N LEU A 150 -17.43 -33.06 -4.01
CA LEU A 150 -17.68 -33.39 -5.41
C LEU A 150 -19.14 -33.81 -5.60
N PHE A 151 -19.77 -33.22 -6.61
CA PHE A 151 -21.09 -33.60 -7.07
C PHE A 151 -20.95 -34.51 -8.30
N PRO A 152 -21.32 -35.80 -8.20
CA PRO A 152 -20.97 -36.81 -9.19
C PRO A 152 -21.77 -36.71 -10.49
N GLU A 153 -22.89 -35.97 -10.48
CA GLU A 153 -23.70 -35.74 -11.66
C GLU A 153 -23.18 -34.48 -12.37
N LYS A 154 -22.85 -34.61 -13.66
CA LYS A 154 -22.39 -33.48 -14.46
C LYS A 154 -23.57 -32.54 -14.71
N ILE A 155 -23.62 -31.47 -13.94
CA ILE A 155 -24.62 -30.42 -14.12
C ILE A 155 -24.26 -29.67 -15.41
N ALA A 156 -25.25 -29.35 -16.24
CA ALA A 156 -25.04 -28.40 -17.31
C ALA A 156 -24.69 -27.06 -16.64
N CYS A 157 -23.43 -26.63 -16.77
CA CYS A 157 -22.97 -25.35 -16.25
C CYS A 157 -23.63 -24.23 -17.07
N VAL A 158 -24.88 -23.94 -16.76
CA VAL A 158 -25.66 -22.89 -17.40
C VAL A 158 -25.25 -21.58 -16.74
N ASP A 159 -24.98 -20.58 -17.57
CA ASP A 159 -24.68 -19.23 -17.12
C ASP A 159 -25.79 -18.74 -16.17
N SER A 160 -25.40 -18.26 -14.98
CA SER A 160 -26.34 -17.62 -14.07
C SER A 160 -27.02 -16.44 -14.78
N PRO A 161 -28.27 -16.11 -14.45
CA PRO A 161 -28.91 -14.94 -15.02
C PRO A 161 -28.16 -13.66 -14.63
N GLU A 162 -28.21 -12.66 -15.51
CA GLU A 162 -27.65 -11.33 -15.23
C GLU A 162 -28.41 -10.70 -14.05
N LEU A 163 -27.67 -10.27 -13.04
CA LEU A 163 -28.24 -9.60 -11.87
C LEU A 163 -28.75 -8.20 -12.25
N PRO A 164 -29.75 -7.66 -11.52
CA PRO A 164 -30.19 -6.29 -11.70
C PRO A 164 -29.00 -5.32 -11.55
N SER A 165 -28.86 -4.39 -12.50
CA SER A 165 -27.69 -3.49 -12.59
C SER A 165 -27.45 -2.67 -11.32
N GLU A 166 -28.50 -2.34 -10.56
CA GLU A 166 -28.39 -1.63 -9.28
C GLU A 166 -27.73 -2.50 -8.19
N ILE A 167 -28.11 -3.77 -8.11
CA ILE A 167 -27.54 -4.74 -7.15
C ILE A 167 -26.10 -5.03 -7.54
N SER A 168 -25.86 -5.32 -8.82
CA SER A 168 -24.52 -5.48 -9.39
C SER A 168 -23.57 -4.34 -9.03
N ALA A 169 -24.03 -3.09 -9.19
CA ALA A 169 -23.22 -1.91 -8.89
C ALA A 169 -22.83 -1.81 -7.40
N LYS A 170 -23.77 -2.15 -6.52
CA LYS A 170 -23.54 -2.13 -5.08
C LYS A 170 -22.62 -3.27 -4.63
N ILE A 171 -22.84 -4.49 -5.12
CA ILE A 171 -21.95 -5.62 -4.86
C ILE A 171 -20.53 -5.30 -5.34
N TYR A 172 -20.38 -4.75 -6.55
CA TYR A 172 -19.08 -4.34 -7.08
C TYR A 172 -18.37 -3.32 -6.19
N THR A 173 -19.09 -2.27 -5.78
CA THR A 173 -18.53 -1.22 -4.91
C THR A 173 -18.19 -1.75 -3.52
N ASN A 174 -18.99 -2.67 -2.99
CA ASN A 174 -18.74 -3.29 -1.69
C ASN A 174 -17.58 -4.30 -1.74
N TYR A 175 -17.36 -4.96 -2.88
CA TYR A 175 -16.29 -5.93 -3.07
C TYR A 175 -14.92 -5.26 -3.31
N TYR A 176 -14.84 -4.34 -4.28
CA TYR A 176 -13.58 -3.64 -4.59
C TYR A 176 -13.33 -2.41 -3.70
N GLY A 177 -14.31 -2.04 -2.89
CA GLY A 177 -14.33 -0.78 -2.15
C GLY A 177 -14.63 0.42 -3.04
N THR A 178 -14.59 1.61 -2.44
CA THR A 178 -14.88 2.88 -3.12
C THR A 178 -13.76 3.38 -4.05
N GLY A 179 -12.70 2.58 -4.23
CA GLY A 179 -11.49 2.96 -4.95
C GLY A 179 -10.40 3.56 -4.05
N VAL A 180 -9.48 4.30 -4.67
CA VAL A 180 -8.34 4.92 -3.97
C VAL A 180 -8.49 6.44 -4.04
N SER A 181 -8.54 7.09 -2.87
CA SER A 181 -8.64 8.55 -2.76
C SER A 181 -7.32 9.26 -3.10
N TRP A 182 -7.39 10.54 -3.50
CA TRP A 182 -6.19 11.36 -3.70
C TRP A 182 -5.40 11.55 -2.40
N GLU A 183 -6.09 11.62 -1.27
CA GLU A 183 -5.46 11.61 0.06
C GLU A 183 -4.58 10.38 0.23
N ARG A 184 -5.09 9.18 -0.11
CA ARG A 184 -4.33 7.94 -0.01
C ARG A 184 -3.10 7.94 -0.92
N VAL A 185 -3.25 8.38 -2.17
CA VAL A 185 -2.13 8.48 -3.12
C VAL A 185 -1.03 9.41 -2.60
N ILE A 186 -1.42 10.59 -2.10
CA ILE A 186 -0.47 11.57 -1.54
C ILE A 186 0.16 11.04 -0.24
N LEU A 187 -0.59 10.32 0.58
CA LEU A 187 -0.10 9.67 1.81
C LEU A 187 0.96 8.60 1.46
N ASP A 188 0.70 7.77 0.45
CA ASP A 188 1.64 6.74 0.01
C ASP A 188 2.90 7.37 -0.61
N LEU A 189 2.79 8.51 -1.30
CA LEU A 189 3.96 9.30 -1.75
C LEU A 189 4.74 9.91 -0.58
N HIS A 190 4.05 10.45 0.43
CA HIS A 190 4.66 11.07 1.61
C HIS A 190 5.44 10.05 2.45
N THR A 191 4.90 8.84 2.60
CA THR A 191 5.53 7.75 3.37
C THR A 191 6.56 6.97 2.56
N GLY A 192 6.65 7.18 1.25
CA GLY A 192 7.50 6.41 0.34
C GLY A 192 6.93 5.02 0.00
N ASN A 193 5.68 4.73 0.35
CA ASN A 193 5.02 3.45 0.06
C ASN A 193 4.69 3.28 -1.44
N SER A 194 4.58 4.37 -2.19
CA SER A 194 4.22 4.36 -3.62
C SER A 194 5.18 3.55 -4.52
N LEU A 195 6.45 3.41 -4.13
CA LEU A 195 7.47 2.63 -4.85
C LEU A 195 7.87 1.34 -4.09
N GLY A 196 7.04 0.91 -3.13
CA GLY A 196 7.30 -0.25 -2.29
C GLY A 196 8.58 -0.10 -1.47
N LEU A 197 9.45 -1.11 -1.52
CA LEU A 197 10.69 -1.15 -0.73
C LEU A 197 11.65 -0.01 -1.10
N THR A 198 11.81 0.29 -2.40
CA THR A 198 12.73 1.34 -2.87
C THR A 198 12.33 2.71 -2.34
N GLY A 199 11.04 3.04 -2.36
CA GLY A 199 10.54 4.32 -1.86
C GLY A 199 10.71 4.47 -0.34
N LYS A 200 10.46 3.40 0.43
CA LYS A 200 10.68 3.38 1.88
C LYS A 200 12.16 3.61 2.22
N LEU A 201 13.06 2.90 1.55
CA LEU A 201 14.50 3.10 1.74
C LEU A 201 14.96 4.52 1.35
N MET A 202 14.43 5.07 0.26
CA MET A 202 14.73 6.46 -0.13
C MET A 202 14.29 7.46 0.95
N SER A 203 13.11 7.24 1.56
CA SER A 203 12.62 8.06 2.68
C SER A 203 13.53 7.96 3.91
N ASP A 204 13.94 6.74 4.27
CA ASP A 204 14.86 6.51 5.39
C ASP A 204 16.24 7.17 5.16
N PHE A 205 16.79 7.04 3.95
CA PHE A 205 18.05 7.71 3.58
C PHE A 205 17.92 9.23 3.65
N ALA A 206 16.79 9.79 3.22
CA ALA A 206 16.56 11.21 3.33
C ALA A 206 16.45 11.66 4.80
N ALA A 207 15.80 10.88 5.66
CA ALA A 207 15.75 11.14 7.10
C ALA A 207 17.15 11.13 7.73
N LEU A 208 17.98 10.13 7.41
CA LEU A 208 19.38 10.07 7.86
C LEU A 208 20.20 11.24 7.32
N ALA A 209 20.01 11.61 6.06
CA ALA A 209 20.66 12.78 5.47
C ALA A 209 20.26 14.07 6.19
N MET A 210 18.99 14.25 6.54
CA MET A 210 18.53 15.41 7.33
C MET A 210 19.18 15.44 8.71
N ILE A 211 19.21 14.32 9.44
CA ILE A 211 19.89 14.22 10.74
C ILE A 211 21.36 14.59 10.61
N PHE A 212 22.05 14.07 9.59
CA PHE A 212 23.45 14.39 9.31
C PHE A 212 23.66 15.88 8.99
N LEU A 213 22.81 16.47 8.14
CA LEU A 213 22.90 17.88 7.76
C LEU A 213 22.67 18.80 8.97
N VAL A 214 21.66 18.53 9.79
CA VAL A 214 21.37 19.28 11.03
C VAL A 214 22.54 19.14 12.01
N SER A 215 23.01 17.92 12.27
CA SER A 215 24.11 17.65 13.20
C SER A 215 25.42 18.29 12.76
N SER A 216 25.75 18.20 11.46
CA SER A 216 26.96 18.78 10.90
C SER A 216 26.91 20.32 10.84
N GLY A 217 25.74 20.89 10.60
CA GLY A 217 25.49 22.34 10.70
C GLY A 217 25.70 22.85 12.13
N LEU A 218 25.07 22.18 13.10
CA LEU A 218 25.19 22.53 14.52
C LEU A 218 26.63 22.39 15.05
N TYR A 219 27.32 21.32 14.65
CA TYR A 219 28.73 21.12 14.99
C TYR A 219 29.61 22.25 14.46
N ASN A 220 29.42 22.66 13.20
CA ASN A 220 30.17 23.76 12.60
C ASN A 220 29.89 25.10 13.30
N TRP A 221 28.64 25.35 13.69
CA TRP A 221 28.26 26.52 14.47
C TRP A 221 28.94 26.54 15.84
N PHE A 222 28.87 25.43 16.60
CA PHE A 222 29.50 25.32 17.92
C PHE A 222 31.03 25.53 17.86
N GLN A 223 31.68 24.95 16.86
CA GLN A 223 33.11 25.15 16.62
C GLN A 223 33.46 26.59 16.23
N ARG A 224 32.52 27.33 15.61
CA ARG A 224 32.71 28.75 15.30
C ARG A 224 32.57 29.62 16.56
N VAL A 225 31.61 29.30 17.42
CA VAL A 225 31.40 30.01 18.69
C VAL A 225 32.59 29.80 19.63
N ARG A 226 33.08 28.57 19.80
CA ARG A 226 34.23 28.26 20.67
C ARG A 226 35.57 28.88 20.24
N ARG A 227 35.67 29.37 19.00
CA ARG A 227 36.88 30.02 18.47
C ARG A 227 36.84 31.55 18.57
N LYS A 228 35.69 32.13 18.88
CA LYS A 228 35.57 33.54 19.28
C LYS A 228 35.76 33.65 20.78
#